data_AF-A0A9D8PK75-F1
#
_entry.id   AF-A0A9D8PK75-F1
#
_cell.length_a   1.000
_cell.length_b   1.000
_cell.length_c   1.000
_cell.angle_alpha   90.00
_cell.angle_beta   90.00
_cell.angle_gamma   90.00
#
_symmetry.space_group_name_H-M   'P 1'
#
loop_
_entity.id
_entity.type
_entity.pdbx_description
1 polymer ?
#
loop_
_entity_poly.entity_id
_entity_poly.type
_entity_poly.pdbx_seq_one_letter_code
_entity_poly.pdbx_strand_id
1 'polypeptide(L)' 'AYVRLLRLHSIRRRLLRAEPGEIQIGPLAEAWGFHNAGHFAANYRRLFGETPRVTLRRAPPNLC' A
#
# COMPACT_ATOMS: atom_id res chain seq x y z
N ALA A 1 8.26 -11.11 12.24
CA ALA A 1 8.73 -10.53 10.96
C ALA A 1 7.87 -10.96 9.76
N TYR A 2 7.57 -12.25 9.60
CA TYR A 2 6.85 -12.81 8.44
C TYR A 2 5.44 -12.21 8.17
N VAL A 3 4.58 -12.13 9.19
CA VAL A 3 3.21 -11.58 9.04
C VAL A 3 3.22 -10.14 8.52
N ARG A 4 4.22 -9.33 8.91
CA ARG A 4 4.36 -7.95 8.42
C ARG A 4 4.63 -7.92 6.91
N LEU A 5 5.51 -8.81 6.42
CA LEU A 5 5.81 -8.92 5.00
C LEU A 5 4.55 -9.30 4.21
N LEU A 6 3.80 -10.30 4.68
CA LEU A 6 2.53 -10.69 4.05
C LEU A 6 1.55 -9.51 3.96
N ARG A 7 1.39 -8.76 5.06
CA ARG A 7 0.52 -7.57 5.10
C ARG A 7 0.97 -6.50 4.10
N LEU A 8 2.27 -6.19 4.03
CA LEU A 8 2.81 -5.22 3.07
C LEU A 8 2.60 -5.66 1.62
N HIS A 9 2.79 -6.93 1.30
CA HIS A 9 2.50 -7.48 -0.04
C HIS A 9 1.01 -7.42 -0.39
N SER A 10 0.12 -7.71 0.57
CA SER A 10 -1.32 -7.61 0.36
C SER A 10 -1.76 -6.17 0.09
N ILE A 11 -1.23 -5.20 0.86
CA ILE A 11 -1.46 -3.78 0.61
C ILE A 11 -0.99 -3.40 -0.80
N ARG A 12 0.23 -3.79 -1.20
CA ARG A 12 0.75 -3.51 -2.56
C ARG A 12 -0.18 -4.05 -3.65
N ARG A 13 -0.67 -5.28 -3.52
CA ARG A 13 -1.63 -5.85 -4.48
C ARG A 13 -2.93 -5.07 -4.55
N ARG A 14 -3.44 -4.59 -3.42
CA ARG A 14 -4.66 -3.77 -3.38
C ARG A 14 -4.43 -2.41 -4.04
N LEU A 15 -3.30 -1.76 -3.77
CA LEU A 15 -2.94 -0.46 -4.35
C LEU A 15 -2.74 -0.53 -5.87
N LEU A 16 -2.13 -1.61 -6.38
CA LEU A 16 -1.90 -1.77 -7.84
C LEU A 16 -3.18 -2.06 -8.64
N ARG A 17 -4.26 -2.48 -7.98
CA ARG A 17 -5.56 -2.81 -8.60
C ARG A 17 -6.62 -1.74 -8.37
N ALA A 18 -6.29 -0.71 -7.61
CA ALA A 18 -7.23 0.32 -7.21
C ALA A 18 -7.37 1.37 -8.31
N GLU A 19 -8.60 1.84 -8.53
CA GLU A 19 -8.83 3.03 -9.35
C GLU A 19 -8.33 4.30 -8.66
N PRO A 20 -7.96 5.33 -9.43
CA PRO A 20 -7.70 6.66 -8.89
C PRO A 20 -8.87 7.13 -8.02
N GLY A 21 -8.62 7.31 -6.72
CA GLY A 21 -9.63 7.78 -5.76
C GLY A 21 -10.45 6.67 -5.07
N GLU A 22 -10.35 5.40 -5.49
CA GLU A 22 -11.08 4.29 -4.85
C GLU A 22 -10.57 3.99 -3.44
N ILE A 23 -9.26 4.16 -3.21
CA ILE A 23 -8.61 3.73 -1.98
C ILE A 23 -7.88 4.87 -1.28
N GLN A 24 -8.15 4.99 0.02
CA GLN A 24 -7.38 5.80 0.95
C GLN A 24 -6.30 4.96 1.63
N ILE A 25 -5.04 5.39 1.55
CA ILE A 25 -3.89 4.64 2.06
C ILE A 25 -3.92 4.49 3.59
N GLY A 26 -4.37 5.52 4.32
CA GLY A 26 -4.43 5.51 5.79
C GLY A 26 -5.37 4.42 6.32
N PRO A 27 -6.67 4.46 5.99
CA PRO A 27 -7.62 3.41 6.37
C PRO A 27 -7.20 2.02 5.89
N LEU A 28 -6.61 1.91 4.69
CA LEU A 28 -6.06 0.64 4.22
C LEU A 28 -4.91 0.15 5.11
N ALA A 29 -3.99 1.02 5.53
CA ALA A 29 -2.89 0.62 6.40
C ALA A 29 -3.40 0.16 7.77
N GLU A 30 -4.35 0.89 8.37
CA GLU A 30 -4.97 0.57 9.65
C GLU A 30 -5.72 -0.77 9.63
N ALA A 31 -6.49 -1.05 8.57
CA ALA A 31 -7.20 -2.32 8.39
C ALA A 31 -6.26 -3.54 8.36
N TRP A 32 -4.99 -3.34 7.99
CA TRP A 32 -3.95 -4.37 7.99
C TRP A 32 -3.05 -4.31 9.24
N GLY A 33 -3.43 -3.52 10.24
CA GLY A 33 -2.76 -3.42 11.55
C GLY A 33 -1.54 -2.49 11.57
N PHE A 34 -1.50 -1.48 10.68
CA PHE A 34 -0.49 -0.43 10.71
C PHE A 34 -1.08 0.89 11.22
N HIS A 35 -0.88 1.19 12.50
CA HIS A 35 -1.43 2.39 13.15
C HIS A 35 -0.52 3.62 13.07
N ASN A 36 0.74 3.45 12.66
CA ASN A 36 1.69 4.56 12.50
C ASN A 36 2.05 4.71 11.02
N ALA A 37 1.58 5.79 10.39
CA ALA A 37 1.78 6.07 8.97
C ALA A 37 3.25 6.20 8.58
N GLY A 38 4.09 6.83 9.42
CA GLY A 38 5.51 7.02 9.16
C GLY A 38 6.27 5.68 9.16
N HIS A 39 6.06 4.86 10.19
CA HIS A 39 6.64 3.51 10.27
C HIS A 39 6.15 2.63 9.13
N PHE A 40 4.86 2.67 8.81
CA PHE A 40 4.30 1.94 7.68
C PHE A 40 4.97 2.33 6.36
N ALA A 41 5.02 3.63 6.04
CA ALA A 41 5.63 4.13 4.81
C ALA A 41 7.12 3.79 4.72
N ALA A 42 7.86 3.88 5.84
CA ALA A 42 9.27 3.51 5.90
C ALA A 42 9.49 2.02 5.67
N ASN A 43 8.71 1.14 6.32
CA ASN A 43 8.79 -0.31 6.11
C ASN A 43 8.40 -0.69 4.68
N TYR A 44 7.36 -0.06 4.13
CA TYR A 44 6.91 -0.29 2.76
C TYR A 44 7.99 0.11 1.75
N ARG A 45 8.58 1.31 1.90
CA ARG A 45 9.66 1.80 1.04
C ARG A 45 10.91 0.92 1.13
N ARG A 46 11.27 0.46 2.34
CA ARG A 46 12.40 -0.45 2.52
C ARG A 46 12.21 -1.77 1.78
N LEU A 47 10.97 -2.27 1.69
CA LEU A 47 10.67 -3.54 1.03
C LEU A 47 10.50 -3.41 -0.48
N PHE A 48 9.89 -2.33 -0.97
CA PHE A 48 9.49 -2.20 -2.38
C PHE A 48 10.21 -1.09 -3.17
N GLY A 49 11.09 -0.32 -2.53
CA GLY A 49 11.83 0.78 -3.16
C GLY A 49 11.00 2.05 -3.43
N GLU A 50 9.69 2.03 -3.20
CA GLU A 50 8.78 3.16 -3.44
C GLU A 50 7.77 3.31 -2.29
N THR A 51 7.06 4.45 -2.22
CA THR A 51 6.02 4.66 -1.20
C THR A 51 4.67 4.09 -1.67
N PRO A 52 3.72 3.81 -0.74
CA PRO A 52 2.37 3.37 -1.10
C PRO A 52 1.66 4.32 -2.08
N ARG A 53 1.90 5.64 -1.92
CA ARG A 53 1.34 6.68 -2.81
C ARG A 53 1.88 6.58 -4.23
N VAL A 54 3.17 6.25 -4.38
CA VAL A 54 3.77 6.02 -5.69
C VAL A 54 3.21 4.75 -6.32
N THR A 55 3.06 3.67 -5.56
CA THR A 55 2.42 2.43 -6.04
C THR A 55 0.98 2.70 -6.52
N LEU A 56 0.18 3.44 -5.74
CA LEU A 56 -1.20 3.76 -6.10
C LEU A 56 -1.29 4.61 -7.39
N ARG A 57 -0.39 5.57 -7.58
CA ARG A 57 -0.34 6.39 -8.80
C ARG A 57 0.13 5.61 -10.05
N ARG A 58 0.81 4.49 -9.86
CA ARG A 58 1.25 3.60 -10.94
C ARG A 58 0.22 2.55 -11.30
N ALA A 59 -0.83 2.38 -10.48
CA ALA A 59 -1.95 1.54 -10.87
C ALA A 59 -2.48 2.08 -12.21
N PRO A 60 -2.58 1.24 -13.26
CA PRO A 60 -3.21 1.68 -14.47
C PRO A 60 -4.62 2.16 -14.11
N PRO A 61 -5.09 3.32 -14.60
CA PRO A 61 -6.53 3.54 -14.64
C PRO A 61 -7.07 2.35 -15.45
N ASN A 62 -7.87 1.46 -14.85
CA ASN A 62 -8.16 0.22 -15.54
C ASN A 62 -8.81 0.59 -16.88
N LEU A 63 -8.28 0.02 -17.96
CA LEU A 63 -8.88 0.12 -19.27
C LEU A 63 -10.20 -0.64 -19.21
N CYS A 64 -11.28 0.13 -19.11
CA CYS A 64 -12.70 -0.24 -19.29
C CYS A 64 -13.41 -0.92 -18.11
#